data_AF-A0A3C1PVV3-F1
#
_entry.id   AF-A0A3C1PVV3-F1
#
_cell.length_a   1.000
_cell.length_b   1.000
_cell.length_c   1.000
_cell.angle_alpha   90.00
_cell.angle_beta   90.00
_cell.angle_gamma   90.00
#
_symmetry.space_group_name_H-M   'P 1'
#
loop_
_entity.id
_entity.type
_entity.pdbx_description
1 polymer ?
#
loop_
_entity_poly.entity_id
_entity_poly.type
_entity_poly.pdbx_seq_one_letter_code
_entity_poly.pdbx_strand_id
1 'polypeptide(L)' 'DPEPDFATLARSMGMYGEGAITEPSEIAGALKRAIAVVKSGKPALVDIVVAHR' A
#
# COMPACT_ATOMS: atom_id res chain seq x y z
N ASP A 1 -6.05 20.74 -4.64
CA ASP A 1 -5.87 19.46 -5.33
C ASP A 1 -5.96 18.31 -4.35
N PRO A 2 -6.67 17.22 -4.69
CA PRO A 2 -6.67 16.02 -3.87
C PRO A 2 -5.36 15.23 -4.04
N GLU A 3 -4.88 14.61 -2.96
CA GLU A 3 -3.76 13.67 -3.01
C GLU A 3 -4.12 12.46 -3.92
N PRO A 4 -3.16 11.92 -4.70
CA PRO A 4 -3.40 10.74 -5.52
C PRO A 4 -3.74 9.50 -4.68
N ASP A 5 -4.77 8.73 -5.08
CA ASP A 5 -5.09 7.44 -4.48
C ASP A 5 -4.36 6.30 -5.21
N PHE A 6 -3.11 6.04 -4.80
CA PHE A 6 -2.27 4.99 -5.40
C PHE A 6 -2.78 3.58 -5.09
N ALA A 7 -3.43 3.37 -3.94
CA ALA A 7 -3.98 2.06 -3.58
C ALA A 7 -5.15 1.67 -4.50
N THR A 8 -6.01 2.61 -4.87
CA THR A 8 -7.07 2.39 -5.85
C THR A 8 -6.51 2.18 -7.26
N LEU A 9 -5.50 2.96 -7.66
CA LEU A 9 -4.82 2.75 -8.93
C LEU A 9 -4.21 1.34 -9.02
N ALA A 10 -3.51 0.89 -7.98
CA ALA A 10 -2.95 -0.46 -7.90
C ALA A 10 -4.02 -1.56 -8.08
N ARG A 11 -5.16 -1.40 -7.42
CA ARG A 11 -6.30 -2.32 -7.54
C ARG A 11 -6.84 -2.37 -8.97
N SER A 12 -6.94 -1.23 -9.66
CA SER A 12 -7.39 -1.17 -11.06
C SER A 12 -6.45 -1.90 -12.03
N MET A 13 -5.16 -1.98 -11.69
CA MET A 13 -4.14 -2.70 -12.45
C MET A 13 -4.07 -4.20 -12.09
N GLY A 14 -5.04 -4.71 -11.33
CA GLY A 14 -5.06 -6.11 -10.90
C GLY A 14 -4.05 -6.44 -9.80
N MET A 15 -3.42 -5.43 -9.18
CA MET A 15 -2.50 -5.62 -8.05
C MET A 15 -3.27 -5.62 -6.73
N TYR A 16 -2.57 -5.96 -5.65
CA TYR A 16 -3.00 -5.58 -4.31
C TYR A 16 -2.60 -4.13 -4.07
N GLY A 17 -3.49 -3.35 -3.47
CA GLY A 17 -3.24 -1.96 -3.09
C GLY A 17 -3.68 -1.77 -1.65
N GLU A 18 -2.78 -1.24 -0.82
CA GLU A 18 -3.02 -0.93 0.59
C GLU A 18 -2.48 0.46 0.91
N GLY A 19 -3.31 1.28 1.56
CA GLY A 19 -3.01 2.66 1.91
C GLY A 19 -4.12 3.63 1.50
N ALA A 20 -3.93 4.94 1.69
CA ALA A 20 -2.72 5.56 2.23
C ALA A 20 -2.52 5.28 3.73
N ILE A 21 -1.32 4.83 4.12
CA ILE A 21 -0.94 4.58 5.52
C ILE A 21 -0.29 5.85 6.07
N THR A 22 -0.89 6.43 7.11
CA THR A 22 -0.37 7.64 7.78
C THR A 22 0.16 7.36 9.18
N GLU A 23 -0.27 6.26 9.82
CA GLU A 23 0.15 5.89 11.17
C GLU A 23 1.35 4.93 11.13
N PRO A 24 2.52 5.29 11.71
CA PRO A 24 3.71 4.43 11.66
C PRO A 24 3.52 3.04 12.27
N SER A 25 2.60 2.90 13.24
CA SER A 25 2.28 1.63 13.90
C SER A 25 1.60 0.62 12.97
N GLU A 26 0.96 1.07 11.89
CA GLU A 26 0.24 0.20 10.94
C GLU A 26 1.16 -0.41 9.88
N ILE A 27 2.33 0.20 9.64
CA ILE A 27 3.27 -0.18 8.58
C ILE A 27 3.66 -1.66 8.68
N ALA A 28 4.01 -2.13 9.87
CA ALA A 28 4.44 -3.53 10.07
C ALA A 28 3.33 -4.53 9.73
N GLY A 29 2.07 -4.19 10.01
CA GLY A 29 0.91 -5.02 9.68
C GLY A 29 0.65 -5.05 8.17
N ALA A 30 0.70 -3.89 7.52
CA ALA A 30 0.52 -3.76 6.08
C ALA A 30 1.58 -4.52 5.29
N LEU A 31 2.85 -4.36 5.66
CA LEU A 31 3.94 -5.09 5.01
C LEU A 31 3.78 -6.62 5.13
N LYS A 32 3.35 -7.12 6.29
CA LYS A 32 3.08 -8.56 6.47
C LYS A 32 1.99 -9.06 5.50
N ARG A 33 0.90 -8.30 5.34
CA ARG A 33 -0.19 -8.63 4.41
C ARG A 33 0.28 -8.58 2.96
N ALA A 34 0.95 -7.50 2.57
CA ALA A 34 1.48 -7.34 1.22
C ALA A 34 2.48 -8.45 0.84
N ILE A 35 3.37 -8.83 1.76
CA ILE A 35 4.31 -9.95 1.56
C ILE A 35 3.56 -11.27 1.34
N ALA A 36 2.49 -11.53 2.10
CA ALA A 36 1.68 -12.74 1.91
C ALA A 36 1.05 -12.80 0.50
N VAL A 37 0.59 -11.65 -0.02
CA VAL A 37 0.06 -11.52 -1.38
C VAL A 37 1.14 -11.73 -2.45
N VAL A 38 2.32 -11.15 -2.26
CA VAL A 38 3.45 -11.34 -3.19
C VAL A 38 3.86 -12.81 -3.24
N LYS A 39 3.89 -13.49 -2.09
CA LYS A 39 4.16 -14.94 -2.01
C LYS A 39 3.08 -15.80 -2.68
N SER A 40 1.86 -15.30 -2.85
CA SER A 40 0.80 -15.97 -3.60
C SER A 40 0.85 -15.68 -5.11
N GLY A 41 1.89 -15.01 -5.60
CA GLY A 41 2.10 -14.73 -7.03
C GLY A 41 1.41 -13.46 -7.55
N LYS A 42 0.82 -12.64 -6.68
CA LYS A 42 0.15 -11.39 -7.06
C LYS A 42 1.01 -10.18 -6.63
N PRO A 43 1.27 -9.19 -7.51
CA PRO A 43 2.00 -7.98 -7.12
C PRO A 43 1.22 -7.13 -6.10
N ALA A 44 1.94 -6.36 -5.29
CA ALA A 44 1.39 -5.53 -4.23
C ALA A 44 2.03 -4.13 -4.23
N LEU A 45 1.20 -3.09 -4.05
CA LEU A 45 1.60 -1.71 -3.76
C LEU A 45 1.14 -1.36 -2.34
N VAL A 46 2.06 -0.81 -1.54
CA VAL A 46 1.79 -0.28 -0.21
C VAL A 46 2.12 1.21 -0.23
N ASP A 47 1.12 2.05 -0.05
CA ASP A 47 1.22 3.50 -0.07
C ASP A 47 1.39 4.04 1.35
N ILE A 48 2.55 4.64 1.64
CA ILE A 48 2.94 5.15 2.96
C ILE A 48 3.24 6.63 2.83
N VAL A 49 2.49 7.45 3.56
CA VAL A 49 2.71 8.89 3.63
C VAL A 49 3.77 9.15 4.69
N VAL A 50 4.89 9.76 4.29
CA VAL A 50 5.98 10.16 5.18
C VAL A 50 6.10 11.68 5.23
N ALA A 51 6.39 12.22 6.40
CA ALA A 51 6.67 13.65 6.54
C ALA A 51 8.09 13.96 6.04
N HIS A 52 8.22 14.92 5.13
CA HIS A 52 9.51 15.53 4.78
C HIS A 52 9.71 16.76 5.67
N ARG A 53 10.86 16.87 6.35
CA ARG A 53 11.21 18.03 7.17
C ARG A 53 12.18 18.95 6.44
#